data_AF-A0A942K2F4-F1
#
_entry.id   AF-A0A942K2F4-F1
#
_cell.length_a   1.000
_cell.length_b   1.000
_cell.length_c   1.000
_cell.angle_alpha   90.00
_cell.angle_beta   90.00
_cell.angle_gamma   90.00
#
_symmetry.space_group_name_H-M   'P 1'
#
loop_
_entity.id
_entity.type
_entity.pdbx_description
1 polymer ?
#
loop_
_entity_poly.entity_id
_entity_poly.type
_entity_poly.pdbx_seq_one_letter_code
_entity_poly.pdbx_strand_id
1 'polypeptide(L)'
;MKQLKALFTNKAVVASALAAAAVMSTDAMAGTGGTEFDDIYTLLVGWTQGTLGKIIALGMFMVGLSAGIINQSIVAVVVGIGGALALYYGPTVISGVVSALV
;
A
#
# COMPACT_ATOMS: atom_id res chain seq x y z
N MET A 1 16.19 34.40 19.60
CA MET A 1 14.85 33.76 19.54
C MET A 1 13.87 34.41 18.56
N LYS A 2 13.85 35.75 18.37
CA LYS A 2 12.92 36.41 17.41
C LYS A 2 13.21 36.10 15.94
N GLN A 3 14.49 36.05 15.55
CA GLN A 3 14.93 35.72 14.17
C GLN A 3 14.61 34.27 13.76
N LEU A 4 14.58 33.36 14.73
CA LEU A 4 14.26 31.95 14.49
C LEU A 4 12.77 31.77 14.19
N LYS A 5 11.89 32.45 14.94
CA LYS A 5 10.44 32.42 14.70
C LYS A 5 10.04 33.08 13.37
N ALA A 6 10.77 34.10 12.94
CA ALA A 6 10.54 34.77 11.65
C ALA A 6 10.86 33.85 10.46
N LEU A 7 11.92 33.03 10.56
CA LEU A 7 12.27 32.03 9.56
C LEU A 7 11.20 30.92 9.44
N PHE A 8 10.61 30.47 10.56
CA PHE A 8 9.51 29.50 10.56
C PHE A 8 8.14 30.07 10.19
N THR A 9 7.97 31.39 10.15
CA THR A 9 6.71 32.03 9.71
C THR A 9 6.65 32.18 8.19
N ASN A 10 7.82 32.20 7.53
CA ASN A 10 7.89 32.31 6.08
C ASN A 10 7.62 30.95 5.43
N LYS A 11 6.45 30.80 4.81
CA LYS A 11 5.98 29.56 4.16
C LYS A 11 7.00 28.98 3.18
N ALA A 12 7.80 29.82 2.51
CA ALA A 12 8.84 29.38 1.59
C ALA A 12 10.02 28.67 2.29
N VAL A 13 10.43 29.17 3.45
CA VAL A 13 11.54 28.60 4.24
C VAL A 13 11.10 27.28 4.88
N VAL A 14 9.86 27.22 5.40
CA VAL A 14 9.29 25.98 5.94
C VAL A 14 9.11 24.92 4.84
N ALA A 15 8.65 25.31 3.64
CA ALA A 15 8.54 24.39 2.51
C ALA A 15 9.91 23.86 2.06
N SER A 16 10.95 24.70 2.02
CA SER A 16 12.31 24.27 1.69
C SER A 16 12.93 23.37 2.76
N ALA A 17 12.61 23.59 4.04
CA ALA A 17 13.08 22.75 5.14
C ALA A 17 12.38 21.37 5.15
N LEU A 18 11.08 21.31 4.82
CA LEU A 18 10.38 20.04 4.62
C LEU A 18 10.92 19.29 3.39
N ALA A 19 11.19 19.99 2.29
CA ALA A 19 11.78 19.40 1.10
C ALA A 19 13.19 18.87 1.36
N ALA A 20 14.01 19.61 2.12
CA ALA A 20 15.34 19.14 2.54
C ALA A 20 15.24 17.93 3.48
N ALA A 21 14.30 17.91 4.42
CA ALA A 21 14.07 16.76 5.29
C ALA A 21 13.60 15.51 4.51
N ALA A 22 12.83 15.69 3.44
CA ALA A 22 12.40 14.60 2.57
C ALA A 22 13.53 14.01 1.71
N VAL A 23 14.57 14.80 1.40
CA VAL A 23 15.76 14.34 0.65
C VAL A 23 16.79 13.66 1.57
N MET A 24 16.68 13.87 2.90
CA MET A 24 17.56 13.28 3.91
C MET A 24 17.06 11.94 4.45
N SER A 25 16.06 11.32 3.81
CA SER A 25 15.68 9.94 4.10
C SER A 25 16.85 9.02 3.73
N THR A 26 17.64 8.64 4.72
CA THR A 26 18.75 7.70 4.58
C THR A 26 18.23 6.38 4.02
N ASP A 27 18.78 5.94 2.88
CA ASP A 27 18.55 4.62 2.31
C ASP A 27 18.87 3.55 3.37
N ALA A 28 17.86 2.77 3.72
CA ALA A 28 17.90 1.72 4.72
C ALA A 28 18.42 0.41 4.11
N MET A 29 19.71 0.36 3.76
CA MET A 29 20.40 -0.81 3.20
C MET A 29 19.91 -2.17 3.76
N ALA A 30 19.09 -2.90 2.99
CA ALA A 30 18.63 -4.24 3.35
C ALA A 30 19.76 -5.24 3.22
N GLY A 31 19.90 -6.10 4.22
CA GLY A 31 20.86 -7.21 4.21
C GLY A 31 20.65 -8.11 2.99
N THR A 32 21.75 -8.54 2.39
CA THR A 32 21.80 -9.35 1.15
C THR A 32 21.34 -10.81 1.33
N GLY A 33 20.51 -11.10 2.33
CA GLY A 33 19.94 -12.43 2.58
C GLY A 33 18.45 -12.42 2.25
N GLY A 34 18.02 -13.24 1.29
CA GLY A 34 16.60 -13.32 0.92
C GLY A 34 16.28 -14.07 -0.37
N THR A 35 17.27 -14.29 -1.25
CA THR A 35 17.02 -14.89 -2.57
C THR A 35 16.47 -16.31 -2.54
N GLU A 36 16.63 -17.03 -1.43
CA GLU A 36 16.09 -18.39 -1.26
C GLU A 36 14.55 -18.42 -1.26
N PHE A 37 13.88 -17.30 -0.99
CA PHE A 37 12.42 -17.20 -0.96
C PHE A 37 11.84 -16.42 -2.14
N ASP A 38 12.66 -15.95 -3.09
CA ASP A 38 12.21 -15.17 -4.25
C ASP A 38 11.29 -15.97 -5.16
N ASP A 39 11.55 -17.26 -5.33
CA ASP A 39 10.70 -18.15 -6.14
C ASP A 39 9.31 -18.30 -5.52
N ILE A 40 9.25 -18.51 -4.20
CA ILE A 40 7.98 -18.64 -3.46
C ILE A 40 7.24 -17.29 -3.45
N TYR A 41 7.97 -16.19 -3.28
CA TYR A 41 7.42 -14.85 -3.35
C TYR A 41 6.79 -14.57 -4.71
N THR A 42 7.52 -14.85 -5.79
CA THR A 42 7.05 -14.66 -7.17
C THR A 42 5.85 -15.54 -7.47
N LEU A 43 5.82 -16.77 -6.97
CA LEU A 43 4.65 -17.66 -7.09
C LEU A 43 3.41 -17.07 -6.40
N LEU A 44 3.56 -16.56 -5.17
CA LEU A 44 2.46 -15.96 -4.40
C LEU A 44 1.95 -14.67 -5.06
N VAL A 45 2.86 -13.84 -5.56
CA VAL A 45 2.51 -12.64 -6.35
C VAL A 45 1.78 -13.06 -7.63
N GLY A 46 2.26 -14.10 -8.32
CA GLY A 46 1.62 -14.65 -9.51
C GLY A 46 0.20 -15.17 -9.26
N TRP A 47 -0.05 -15.82 -8.13
CA TRP A 47 -1.42 -16.22 -7.75
C TRP A 47 -2.32 -15.01 -7.51
N THR A 48 -1.80 -14.00 -6.83
CA THR A 48 -2.58 -12.85 -6.39
C THR A 48 -2.85 -11.85 -7.51
N GLN A 49 -1.91 -11.64 -8.43
CA GLN A 49 -2.03 -10.73 -9.56
C GLN A 49 -2.47 -11.42 -10.87
N GLY A 50 -2.36 -12.74 -10.95
CA GLY A 50 -2.72 -13.54 -12.12
C GLY A 50 -4.23 -13.81 -12.25
N THR A 51 -4.57 -14.74 -13.14
CA THR A 51 -5.97 -15.14 -13.39
C THR A 51 -6.65 -15.67 -12.12
N LEU A 52 -5.91 -16.35 -11.26
CA LEU A 52 -6.43 -16.90 -9.99
C LEU A 52 -6.94 -15.77 -9.07
N GLY A 53 -6.11 -14.76 -8.82
CA GLY A 53 -6.48 -13.60 -8.00
C GLY A 53 -7.64 -12.81 -8.59
N LYS A 54 -7.74 -12.69 -9.92
CA LYS A 54 -8.90 -12.06 -10.59
C LYS A 54 -10.19 -12.85 -10.37
N ILE A 55 -10.14 -14.19 -10.43
CA ILE A 55 -11.30 -15.05 -10.17
C ILE A 55 -11.72 -14.94 -8.70
N ILE A 56 -10.76 -14.96 -7.77
CA ILE A 56 -11.05 -14.80 -6.34
C ILE A 56 -11.62 -13.41 -6.05
N ALA A 57 -11.06 -12.34 -6.63
CA ALA A 57 -11.57 -10.98 -6.50
C ALA A 57 -13.02 -10.87 -6.99
N LEU A 58 -13.34 -11.49 -8.13
CA LEU A 58 -14.72 -11.56 -8.63
C LEU A 58 -15.62 -12.37 -7.69
N GLY A 59 -15.12 -13.50 -7.15
CA GLY A 59 -15.82 -14.29 -6.15
C GLY A 59 -16.14 -13.51 -4.88
N MET A 60 -15.16 -12.76 -4.34
CA MET A 60 -15.34 -11.89 -3.18
C MET A 60 -16.35 -10.77 -3.44
N PHE A 61 -16.34 -10.21 -4.64
CA PHE A 61 -17.35 -9.24 -5.06
C PHE A 61 -18.76 -9.87 -5.07
N MET A 62 -18.91 -11.05 -5.67
CA MET A 62 -20.20 -11.77 -5.71
C MET A 62 -20.70 -12.15 -4.32
N VAL A 63 -19.80 -12.54 -3.41
CA VAL A 63 -20.14 -12.81 -2.01
C VAL A 63 -20.54 -11.54 -1.28
N GLY A 64 -19.82 -10.43 -1.47
CA GLY A 64 -20.19 -9.13 -0.89
C GLY A 64 -21.55 -8.62 -1.39
N LEU A 65 -21.85 -8.83 -2.68
CA LEU A 65 -23.14 -8.52 -3.28
C LEU A 65 -24.26 -9.39 -2.69
N SER A 66 -24.03 -10.70 -2.55
CA SER A 66 -24.98 -11.63 -1.92
C SER A 66 -25.25 -11.25 -0.46
N ALA A 67 -24.21 -10.96 0.31
CA ALA A 67 -24.33 -10.51 1.69
C ALA A 67 -25.02 -9.14 1.83
N GLY A 68 -24.82 -8.24 0.86
CA GLY A 68 -25.50 -6.95 0.79
C GLY A 68 -26.99 -7.06 0.51
N ILE A 69 -27.41 -7.99 -0.35
CA ILE A 69 -28.82 -8.28 -0.60
C ILE A 69 -29.49 -8.83 0.67
N ILE A 70 -28.85 -9.80 1.34
CA ILE A 70 -29.39 -10.42 2.57
C ILE A 70 -29.61 -9.39 3.66
N ASN A 71 -28.66 -8.47 3.85
CA ASN A 71 -28.71 -7.48 4.93
C ASN A 71 -29.27 -6.12 4.49
N GLN A 72 -29.79 -5.99 3.26
CA GLN A 72 -30.26 -4.73 2.65
C GLN A 72 -29.29 -3.56 2.84
N SER A 73 -27.98 -3.85 2.80
CA SER A 73 -26.93 -2.91 3.18
C SER A 73 -25.85 -2.80 2.11
N ILE A 74 -25.62 -1.57 1.65
CA ILE A 74 -24.58 -1.24 0.68
C ILE A 74 -23.17 -1.46 1.28
N VAL A 75 -23.04 -1.34 2.60
CA VAL A 75 -21.74 -1.47 3.29
C VAL A 75 -21.14 -2.87 3.09
N ALA A 76 -21.96 -3.92 3.06
CA ALA A 76 -21.47 -5.28 2.81
C ALA A 76 -20.87 -5.43 1.39
N VAL A 77 -21.43 -4.72 0.40
CA VAL A 77 -20.89 -4.69 -0.97
C VAL A 77 -19.56 -3.95 -0.99
N VAL A 78 -19.46 -2.82 -0.28
CA VAL A 78 -18.21 -2.05 -0.16
C VAL A 78 -17.10 -2.87 0.49
N VAL A 79 -17.41 -3.68 1.51
CA VAL A 79 -16.43 -4.58 2.13
C VAL A 79 -15.98 -5.67 1.16
N GLY A 80 -16.89 -6.23 0.35
CA GLY A 80 -16.54 -7.20 -0.70
C GLY A 80 -15.60 -6.61 -1.77
N ILE A 81 -15.89 -5.39 -2.22
CA ILE A 81 -15.01 -4.64 -3.15
C ILE A 81 -13.67 -4.33 -2.48
N GLY A 82 -13.67 -3.86 -1.24
CA GLY A 82 -12.47 -3.53 -0.48
C GLY A 82 -11.55 -4.73 -0.31
N GLY A 83 -12.10 -5.91 0.02
CA GLY A 83 -11.35 -7.16 0.11
C GLY A 83 -10.78 -7.62 -1.24
N ALA A 84 -11.55 -7.48 -2.31
CA ALA A 84 -11.10 -7.82 -3.67
C ALA A 84 -9.93 -6.91 -4.13
N LEU A 85 -10.02 -5.61 -3.85
CA LEU A 85 -8.96 -4.65 -4.16
C LEU A 85 -7.72 -4.87 -3.29
N ALA A 86 -7.90 -5.12 -1.99
CA ALA A 86 -6.81 -5.42 -1.08
C ALA A 86 -6.07 -6.70 -1.46
N LEU A 87 -6.78 -7.72 -1.96
CA LEU A 87 -6.15 -8.92 -2.49
C LEU A 87 -5.34 -8.58 -3.74
N TYR A 88 -5.94 -7.94 -4.75
CA TYR A 88 -5.25 -7.73 -6.03
C TYR A 88 -4.08 -6.73 -5.96
N TYR A 89 -4.26 -5.62 -5.24
CA TYR A 89 -3.24 -4.56 -5.10
C TYR A 89 -2.34 -4.73 -3.87
N GLY A 90 -2.70 -5.62 -2.94
CA GLY A 90 -1.92 -5.93 -1.74
C GLY A 90 -0.46 -6.23 -2.01
N PRO A 91 -0.12 -7.15 -2.95
CA PRO A 91 1.27 -7.44 -3.28
C PRO A 91 2.04 -6.20 -3.70
N THR A 92 1.50 -5.38 -4.60
CA THR A 92 2.18 -4.16 -5.09
C THR A 92 2.43 -3.16 -3.96
N VAL A 93 1.46 -2.98 -3.06
CA VAL A 93 1.60 -2.09 -1.89
C VAL A 93 2.63 -2.64 -0.91
N ILE A 94 2.61 -3.95 -0.65
CA ILE A 94 3.57 -4.61 0.26
C ILE A 94 4.98 -4.50 -0.33
N SER A 95 5.18 -4.83 -1.61
CA SER A 95 6.47 -4.66 -2.29
C SER A 95 6.93 -3.21 -2.23
N GLY A 96 6.03 -2.26 -2.49
CA GLY A 96 6.35 -0.83 -2.47
C GLY A 96 6.77 -0.31 -1.09
N VAL A 97 6.10 -0.75 -0.02
CA VAL A 97 6.43 -0.32 1.36
C VAL A 97 7.67 -1.03 1.89
N VAL A 98 7.80 -2.34 1.66
CA VAL A 98 8.93 -3.13 2.16
C VAL A 98 10.22 -2.82 1.39
N SER A 99 10.14 -2.45 0.10
CA SER A 99 11.30 -1.96 -0.65
C SER A 99 11.61 -0.48 -0.43
N ALA A 100 10.66 0.35 0.01
CA ALA A 100 10.89 1.78 0.31
C ALA A 100 11.29 2.05 1.77
N LEU A 101 11.15 1.07 2.65
CA LEU A 101 11.81 1.04 3.98
C LEU A 101 13.24 0.51 3.88
N VAL A 102 13.80 0.50 2.66
CA VAL A 102 15.12 0.05 2.27
C VAL A 102 15.81 1.12 1.44
#